data_AF-A0A3P9PNM5-F1
#
_entry.id   AF-A0A3P9PNM5-F1
#
_cell.length_a   1.000
_cell.length_b   1.000
_cell.length_c   1.000
_cell.angle_alpha   90.00
_cell.angle_beta   90.00
_cell.angle_gamma   90.00
#
_symmetry.space_group_name_H-M   'P 1'
#
loop_
_entity.id
_entity.type
_entity.pdbx_description
1 polymer ?
#
loop_
_entity_poly.entity_id
_entity_poly.type
_entity_poly.pdbx_seq_one_letter_code
_entity_poly.pdbx_strand_id
1 'polypeptide(L)'
;MKKSDSSDVALHFNPRFDGWDKVVFNSRKDGSWMSEEKIRRMPFSKGEAFELVIMITSKGFQVNNNKHLQSLQPNPAHHLATPAEFRPSPSNPSRVAPVT
;
A
#
# COMPACT_ATOMS: atom_id res chain seq x y z
N MET A 1 -27.09 5.24 -5.97
CA MET A 1 -26.00 6.04 -5.39
C MET A 1 -24.70 5.69 -6.11
N LYS A 2 -24.06 6.64 -6.81
CA LYS A 2 -22.70 6.44 -7.36
C LYS A 2 -21.76 6.36 -6.15
N LYS A 3 -21.08 5.23 -5.94
CA LYS A 3 -19.89 5.21 -5.08
C LYS A 3 -18.87 6.09 -5.79
N SER A 4 -18.51 7.24 -5.22
CA SER A 4 -17.30 7.92 -5.65
C SER A 4 -16.13 6.97 -5.36
N ASP A 5 -15.14 6.92 -6.24
CA ASP A 5 -13.86 6.23 -6.02
C ASP A 5 -13.05 6.88 -4.88
N SER A 6 -13.69 7.47 -3.86
CA SER A 6 -13.11 8.24 -2.77
C SER A 6 -12.84 7.41 -1.52
N SER A 7 -12.71 6.09 -1.66
CA SER A 7 -12.33 5.23 -0.53
C SER A 7 -10.87 5.45 -0.17
N ASP A 8 -10.57 5.37 1.12
CA ASP A 8 -9.20 5.40 1.60
C ASP A 8 -8.44 4.18 1.12
N VAL A 9 -7.15 4.38 0.85
CA VAL A 9 -6.22 3.36 0.35
C VAL A 9 -5.06 3.26 1.33
N ALA A 10 -4.98 2.15 2.06
CA ALA A 10 -3.91 1.91 3.02
C ALA A 10 -2.53 1.75 2.33
N LEU A 11 -2.52 1.12 1.14
CA LEU A 11 -1.31 0.90 0.36
C LEU A 11 -1.63 0.95 -1.14
N HIS A 12 -1.04 1.90 -1.84
CA HIS A 12 -1.00 1.96 -3.29
C HIS A 12 0.40 1.57 -3.77
N PHE A 13 0.53 0.33 -4.24
CA PHE A 13 1.75 -0.20 -4.86
C PHE A 13 1.72 0.06 -6.36
N ASN A 14 2.62 0.89 -6.88
CA ASN A 14 2.55 1.35 -8.26
C ASN A 14 3.91 1.28 -8.97
N PRO A 15 4.27 0.13 -9.55
CA PRO A 15 5.37 0.04 -10.51
C PRO A 15 5.07 0.89 -11.73
N ARG A 16 5.98 1.81 -12.08
CA ARG A 16 5.87 2.68 -13.25
C ARG A 16 7.06 2.48 -14.17
N PHE A 17 6.79 2.18 -15.43
CA PHE A 17 7.77 2.01 -16.50
C PHE A 17 7.84 3.26 -17.41
N ASP A 18 7.68 4.44 -16.82
CA ASP A 18 7.66 5.74 -17.51
C ASP A 18 8.91 6.58 -17.19
N GLY A 19 9.69 6.93 -18.22
CA GLY A 19 10.96 7.63 -18.07
C GLY A 19 11.98 6.77 -17.32
N TRP A 20 12.15 7.02 -16.02
CA TRP A 20 12.98 6.19 -15.13
C TRP A 20 12.12 5.18 -14.40
N ASP A 21 12.39 3.90 -14.64
CA ASP A 21 11.70 2.78 -14.02
C ASP A 21 11.80 2.83 -12.49
N LYS A 22 10.66 2.75 -11.83
CA LYS A 22 10.53 2.98 -10.38
C LYS A 22 9.30 2.29 -9.83
N VAL A 23 9.33 2.04 -8.53
CA VAL A 23 8.13 1.67 -7.77
C VAL A 23 7.74 2.84 -6.90
N VAL A 24 6.48 3.25 -7.00
CA VAL A 24 5.90 4.31 -6.17
C VAL A 24 4.97 3.68 -5.15
N PHE A 25 5.08 4.12 -3.91
CA PHE A 25 4.19 3.78 -2.82
C PHE A 25 3.48 5.04 -2.36
N ASN A 26 2.19 4.91 -2.07
CA ASN A 26 1.41 6.00 -1.48
C ASN A 26 0.26 5.44 -0.63
N SER A 27 -0.35 6.29 0.17
CA SER A 27 -1.64 6.05 0.80
C SER A 27 -2.61 7.16 0.42
N ARG A 28 -3.90 6.85 0.49
CA ARG A 28 -4.97 7.83 0.31
C ARG A 28 -5.79 7.87 1.58
N LYS A 29 -5.95 9.05 2.16
CA LYS A 29 -6.74 9.27 3.37
C LYS A 29 -7.65 10.47 3.18
N ASP A 30 -8.89 10.36 3.64
CA ASP A 30 -9.91 11.40 3.54
C ASP A 30 -10.05 11.90 2.09
N GLY A 31 -9.99 10.95 1.15
CA GLY A 31 -10.10 11.23 -0.28
C GLY A 31 -8.88 11.88 -0.94
N SER A 32 -7.78 12.14 -0.22
CA SER A 32 -6.56 12.78 -0.73
C SER A 32 -5.34 11.86 -0.73
N TRP A 33 -4.53 11.92 -1.78
CA TRP A 33 -3.25 11.20 -1.84
C TRP A 33 -2.22 11.88 -0.93
N MET A 34 -1.46 11.07 -0.20
CA MET A 34 -0.36 11.54 0.63
C MET A 34 0.92 11.72 -0.21
N SER A 35 2.05 11.95 0.46
CA SER A 35 3.35 12.05 -0.20
C SER A 35 3.80 10.71 -0.78
N GLU A 36 4.28 10.72 -2.03
CA GLU A 36 4.83 9.52 -2.69
C GLU A 36 6.17 9.12 -2.07
N GLU A 37 6.33 7.83 -1.78
CA GLU A 37 7.63 7.19 -1.55
C GLU A 37 8.09 6.51 -2.84
N LYS A 38 9.35 6.71 -3.23
CA LYS A 38 9.86 6.29 -4.55
C LYS A 38 11.09 5.41 -4.40
N ILE A 39 11.02 4.21 -4.95
CA ILE A 39 12.16 3.30 -5.05
C ILE A 39 12.62 3.26 -6.50
N ARG A 40 13.84 3.75 -6.73
CA ARG A 40 14.47 3.86 -8.08
C ARG A 40 15.06 2.54 -8.59
N ARG A 41 14.79 1.43 -7.93
CA ARG A 41 15.16 0.09 -8.36
C ARG A 41 13.89 -0.64 -8.76
N MET A 42 13.75 -0.90 -10.05
CA MET A 42 12.64 -1.68 -10.59
C MET A 42 12.90 -3.18 -10.39
N PRO A 43 12.08 -3.90 -9.62
CA PRO A 43 12.26 -5.33 -9.43
C PRO A 43 11.55 -6.18 -10.49
N PHE A 44 10.71 -5.56 -11.33
CA PHE A 44 9.94 -6.23 -12.36
C PHE A 44 10.58 -6.07 -13.74
N SER A 45 10.34 -7.06 -14.59
CA SER A 45 10.75 -7.02 -15.99
C SER A 45 9.52 -7.28 -16.86
N LYS A 46 9.39 -6.53 -17.96
CA LYS A 46 8.26 -6.72 -18.89
C LYS A 46 8.31 -8.13 -19.47
N GLY A 47 7.19 -8.83 -19.46
CA GLY A 47 7.07 -10.20 -19.99
C GLY A 47 7.54 -11.32 -19.06
N GLU A 48 8.10 -10.99 -17.89
CA GLU A 48 8.59 -11.98 -16.93
C GLU A 48 7.55 -12.26 -15.84
N ALA A 49 7.45 -13.52 -15.43
CA ALA A 49 6.66 -13.90 -14.28
C ALA A 49 7.25 -13.34 -12.98
N PHE A 50 6.40 -13.02 -12.02
CA PHE A 50 6.81 -12.56 -10.69
C PHE A 50 5.87 -13.09 -9.61
N GLU A 51 6.38 -13.11 -8.38
CA GLU A 51 5.58 -13.27 -7.18
C GLU A 51 5.69 -11.98 -6.36
N LEU A 52 4.58 -11.58 -5.76
CA LEU A 52 4.48 -10.39 -4.92
C LEU A 52 3.92 -10.82 -3.57
N VAL A 53 4.72 -10.66 -2.53
CA VAL A 53 4.30 -10.95 -1.15
C VAL A 53 4.21 -9.63 -0.40
N ILE A 54 3.02 -9.32 0.12
CA ILE A 54 2.78 -8.14 0.96
C ILE A 54 2.56 -8.64 2.38
N MET A 55 3.55 -8.40 3.25
CA MET A 55 3.46 -8.74 4.67
C MET A 55 3.00 -7.53 5.47
N ILE A 56 2.05 -7.80 6.36
CA ILE A 56 1.43 -6.82 7.25
C ILE A 56 2.10 -6.97 8.61
N THR A 57 2.82 -5.96 9.06
CA THR A 57 3.54 -5.97 10.34
C THR A 57 3.07 -4.84 11.24
N SER A 58 3.42 -4.89 12.53
CA SER A 58 3.18 -3.76 13.46
C SER A 58 3.91 -2.48 13.06
N LYS A 59 4.98 -2.61 12.24
CA LYS A 59 5.77 -1.49 11.72
C LYS A 59 5.24 -0.98 10.38
N GLY A 60 4.23 -1.61 9.77
CA GLY A 60 3.71 -1.26 8.45
C GLY A 60 3.84 -2.41 7.44
N PHE A 61 3.90 -2.06 6.16
CA PHE A 61 3.93 -3.03 5.06
C PHE A 61 5.36 -3.39 4.64
N GLN A 62 5.61 -4.68 4.44
CA GLN A 62 6.81 -5.16 3.76
C GLN A 62 6.40 -5.77 2.43
N VAL A 63 7.07 -5.38 1.35
CA VAL A 63 6.79 -5.84 0.00
C VAL A 63 7.98 -6.61 -0.54
N ASN A 64 7.80 -7.90 -0.74
CA ASN A 64 8.81 -8.78 -1.30
C ASN A 64 8.44 -9.19 -2.71
N ASN A 65 9.44 -9.30 -3.57
CA ASN A 65 9.32 -9.96 -4.87
C ASN A 65 10.40 -11.05 -4.96
N ASN A 66 10.20 -12.06 -5.81
CA ASN A 66 11.12 -13.20 -5.95
C ASN A 66 12.61 -12.86 -6.19
N LYS A 67 12.94 -11.60 -6.50
CA LYS A 67 14.31 -11.12 -6.71
C LYS A 67 14.82 -10.22 -5.56
N HIS A 68 13.95 -9.70 -4.69
CA HIS A 68 14.32 -8.70 -3.67
C HIS A 68 13.23 -8.41 -2.61
N LEU A 69 13.65 -8.38 -1.34
CA LEU A 69 12.84 -7.90 -0.20
C LEU A 69 12.95 -6.37 -0.05
N GLN A 70 11.80 -5.67 -0.02
CA GLN A 70 11.73 -4.24 0.30
C GLN A 70 10.86 -4.01 1.55
N SER A 71 11.46 -3.45 2.60
CA SER A 71 10.73 -3.04 3.80
C SER A 71 10.36 -1.57 3.69
N LEU A 72 9.06 -1.24 3.69
CA LEU A 72 8.63 0.15 3.86
C LEU A 72 8.68 0.46 5.35
N GLN A 73 9.43 1.51 5.71
CA GLN A 73 9.34 2.04 7.07
C GLN A 73 8.04 2.84 7.19
N PRO A 74 7.39 2.86 8.36
CA PRO A 74 6.29 3.77 8.59
C PRO A 74 6.84 5.19 8.50
N ASN A 75 6.28 6.01 7.61
CA ASN A 75 6.73 7.36 7.41
C ASN A 75 6.53 8.17 8.70
N PRO A 76 7.58 8.77 9.30
CA PRO A 76 7.46 9.47 10.59
C PRO A 76 6.58 10.73 10.55
N ALA A 77 6.30 11.30 9.38
CA ALA A 77 5.32 12.37 9.23
C ALA A 77 3.86 11.85 9.19
N HIS A 78 3.68 10.53 9.13
CA HIS A 78 2.39 9.86 8.97
C HIS A 78 2.30 8.71 9.98
N HIS A 79 1.65 8.96 11.12
CA HIS A 79 1.16 7.90 12.02
C HIS A 79 0.39 6.77 11.28
N LEU A 80 -0.02 7.02 10.03
CA LEU A 80 -0.88 6.20 9.20
C LEU A 80 -0.10 5.41 8.15
N ALA A 81 0.58 4.37 8.61
CA ALA A 81 0.80 3.16 7.81
C ALA A 81 0.69 1.90 8.68
N THR A 82 0.14 2.01 9.90
CA THR A 82 -0.14 0.83 10.69
C THR A 82 -1.47 0.22 10.23
N PRO A 83 -1.52 -1.09 9.95
CA PRO A 83 -2.75 -1.81 9.61
C PRO A 83 -3.84 -1.67 10.70
N ALA A 84 -3.44 -1.33 11.92
CA ALA A 84 -4.31 -1.16 13.08
C ALA A 84 -5.21 0.09 13.02
N GLU A 85 -4.82 1.14 12.31
CA GLU A 85 -5.61 2.38 12.20
C GLU A 85 -6.66 2.31 11.08
N PHE A 86 -6.51 1.40 10.12
CA PHE A 86 -7.50 1.08 9.09
C PHE A 86 -8.60 0.12 9.58
N ARG A 87 -9.05 0.28 10.83
CA ARG A 87 -10.24 -0.42 11.33
C ARG A 87 -11.47 0.03 10.53
N PRO A 88 -12.41 -0.88 10.21
CA PRO A 88 -13.69 -0.47 9.65
C PRO A 88 -14.37 0.48 10.63
N SER A 89 -14.74 1.67 10.15
CA SER A 89 -15.55 2.60 10.93
C SER A 89 -16.86 1.92 11.31
N PRO A 90 -17.36 2.08 12.55
CA PRO A 90 -18.61 1.47 13.01
C PRO A 90 -19.85 1.89 12.21
N SER A 91 -19.72 2.86 11.30
CA SER A 91 -20.78 3.28 10.38
C SER A 91 -21.03 2.34 9.18
N ASN A 92 -20.29 1.22 9.05
CA ASN A 92 -20.47 0.26 7.96
C ASN A 92 -20.83 -1.15 8.50
N PRO A 93 -22.13 -1.49 8.62
CA PRO A 93 -22.60 -2.70 9.32
C PRO A 93 -22.32 -4.02 8.58
N SER A 94 -21.70 -4.00 7.39
CA SER A 94 -21.54 -5.20 6.54
C SER A 94 -20.24 -5.99 6.74
N ARG A 95 -19.40 -5.66 7.74
CA ARG A 95 -18.10 -6.32 7.90
C ARG A 95 -17.98 -6.99 9.27
N VAL A 96 -18.27 -8.29 9.28
CA VAL A 96 -18.14 -9.18 10.45
C VAL A 96 -16.73 -9.04 11.03
N ALA A 97 -16.65 -8.76 12.34
CA ALA A 97 -15.39 -8.74 13.06
C ALA A 97 -14.79 -10.17 13.10
N PRO A 98 -13.47 -10.34 13.01
CA PRO A 98 -12.87 -11.65 13.16
C PRO A 98 -13.12 -12.13 14.60
N VAL A 99 -13.71 -13.32 14.72
CA VAL A 99 -13.84 -14.05 15.99
C VAL A 99 -12.43 -14.44 16.43
N THR A 100 -12.13 -14.15 17.70
CA THR A 100 -10.87 -14.48 18.39
C THR A 100 -10.63 -15.97 18.48
#